data_AF-A0A523W127-F1
#
_entry.id   AF-A0A523W127-F1
#
_cell.length_a   1.000
_cell.length_b   1.000
_cell.length_c   1.000
_cell.angle_alpha   90.00
_cell.angle_beta   90.00
_cell.angle_gamma   90.00
#
_symmetry.space_group_name_H-M   'P 1'
#
loop_
_entity.id
_entity.type
_entity.pdbx_description
1 polymer ?
#
loop_
_entity_poly.entity_id
_entity_poly.type
_entity_poly.pdbx_seq_one_letter_code
_entity_poly.pdbx_strand_id
1 'polypeptide(L)'
;MDIALSEKRPIIRSPIISCSRRTDIPAFLMDWVIKAVEIGYVDVINPFNRNQISRISLNPDDVKCWVWWSKNFGEWIKAYENNIDLFNSYKGHSFQFTINSPSELEKNIGVSLDDRFKQLEWLTREFSLLAVNYR
;
A
#
# COMPACT_ATOMS: atom_id res chain seq x y z
N MET A 1 -1.25 -15.39 -23.44
CA MET A 1 -0.93 -14.04 -23.96
C MET A 1 0.45 -13.71 -23.48
N ASP A 2 1.37 -13.56 -24.43
CA ASP A 2 2.81 -13.77 -24.29
C ASP A 2 3.49 -12.94 -23.20
N ILE A 3 4.24 -13.60 -22.31
CA ILE A 3 5.22 -12.95 -21.43
C ILE A 3 6.61 -13.37 -21.87
N ALA A 4 6.89 -13.19 -23.16
CA ALA A 4 8.24 -13.13 -23.69
C ALA A 4 8.74 -11.67 -23.60
N LEU A 5 8.91 -11.15 -22.37
CA LEU A 5 9.58 -9.87 -22.11
C LEU A 5 10.36 -9.94 -20.78
N SER A 6 11.20 -10.97 -20.64
CA SER A 6 12.19 -11.10 -19.57
C SER A 6 13.58 -10.64 -20.06
N GLU A 7 13.65 -9.44 -20.62
CA GLU A 7 14.93 -8.72 -20.67
C GLU A 7 15.13 -8.02 -19.32
N LYS A 8 16.33 -8.12 -18.75
CA LYS A 8 16.71 -7.52 -17.48
C LYS A 8 16.44 -6.00 -17.52
N ARG A 9 15.28 -5.58 -17.01
CA ARG A 9 14.97 -4.15 -16.85
C ARG A 9 15.84 -3.57 -15.74
N PRO A 10 16.37 -2.34 -15.91
CA PRO A 10 17.05 -1.68 -14.82
C PRO A 10 16.08 -1.50 -13.64
N ILE A 11 16.54 -1.89 -12.45
CA ILE A 11 15.76 -1.73 -11.22
C ILE A 11 15.92 -0.29 -10.73
N ILE A 12 14.79 0.39 -10.59
CA ILE A 12 14.71 1.70 -9.97
C ILE A 12 14.57 1.50 -8.46
N ARG A 13 15.46 2.15 -7.71
CA ARG A 13 15.45 2.15 -6.25
C ARG A 13 14.83 3.45 -5.76
N SER A 14 13.82 3.32 -4.90
CA SER A 14 13.19 4.48 -4.26
C SER A 14 13.14 4.23 -2.76
N PRO A 15 13.66 5.14 -1.92
CA PRO A 15 13.58 4.99 -0.47
C PRO A 15 12.13 5.06 0.05
N ILE A 16 11.21 5.61 -0.73
CA ILE A 16 9.79 5.74 -0.37
C ILE A 16 8.94 5.14 -1.48
N ILE A 17 8.05 4.23 -1.11
CA ILE A 17 6.99 3.73 -2.00
C ILE A 17 5.67 4.33 -1.54
N SER A 18 5.17 5.31 -2.29
CA SER A 18 3.80 5.79 -2.13
C SER A 18 2.90 5.00 -3.07
N CYS A 19 2.14 4.07 -2.51
CA CYS A 19 1.20 3.27 -3.27
C CYS A 19 -0.23 3.81 -3.08
N SER A 20 -1.17 3.26 -3.84
CA SER A 20 -2.63 3.49 -3.68
C SER A 20 -3.22 4.77 -4.32
N ARG A 21 -2.54 5.33 -5.33
CA ARG A 21 -3.04 6.49 -6.09
C ARG A 21 -4.07 6.14 -7.18
N ARG A 22 -4.01 4.91 -7.73
CA ARG A 22 -4.89 4.44 -8.82
C ARG A 22 -5.98 3.47 -8.33
N THR A 23 -5.69 2.77 -7.24
CA THR A 23 -6.55 1.75 -6.60
C THR A 23 -6.27 1.81 -5.11
N ASP A 24 -7.28 1.59 -4.27
CA ASP A 24 -7.10 1.47 -2.82
C ASP A 24 -6.44 0.12 -2.50
N ILE A 25 -5.09 0.08 -2.50
CA ILE A 25 -4.33 -1.15 -2.26
C ILE A 25 -4.57 -1.70 -0.85
N PRO A 26 -4.52 -0.89 0.23
CA PRO A 26 -4.78 -1.36 1.59
C PRO A 26 -6.12 -2.08 1.75
N ALA A 27 -7.16 -1.63 1.04
CA ALA A 27 -8.47 -2.23 1.12
C ALA A 27 -8.63 -3.52 0.29
N PHE A 28 -7.86 -3.71 -0.79
CA PHE A 28 -8.19 -4.72 -1.80
C PHE A 28 -7.05 -5.61 -2.30
N LEU A 29 -5.78 -5.21 -2.14
CA LEU A 29 -4.66 -5.84 -2.87
C LEU A 29 -3.48 -6.25 -1.96
N MET A 30 -3.71 -6.43 -0.67
CA MET A 30 -2.63 -6.76 0.27
C MET A 30 -1.99 -8.13 0.02
N ASP A 31 -2.77 -9.14 -0.36
CA ASP A 31 -2.22 -10.45 -0.77
C ASP A 31 -1.29 -10.33 -1.99
N TRP A 32 -1.62 -9.43 -2.92
CA TRP A 32 -0.76 -9.16 -4.07
C TRP A 32 0.50 -8.38 -3.66
N VAL A 33 0.39 -7.44 -2.72
CA VAL A 33 1.56 -6.71 -2.18
C VAL A 33 2.55 -7.67 -1.53
N ILE A 34 2.08 -8.59 -0.68
CA ILE A 34 2.94 -9.57 0.00
C ILE A 34 3.71 -10.39 -1.04
N LYS A 35 3.01 -10.94 -2.05
CA LYS A 35 3.65 -11.67 -3.16
C LYS A 35 4.65 -10.80 -3.94
N ALA A 36 4.34 -9.53 -4.17
CA ALA A 36 5.26 -8.63 -4.86
C ALA A 36 6.52 -8.35 -4.03
N VAL A 37 6.38 -8.21 -2.71
CA VAL A 37 7.52 -8.06 -1.77
C VAL A 37 8.37 -9.32 -1.76
N GLU A 38 7.77 -10.51 -1.73
CA GLU A 38 8.49 -11.79 -1.85
C GLU A 38 9.28 -11.92 -3.16
N ILE A 39 8.71 -11.43 -4.27
CA ILE A 39 9.39 -11.35 -5.58
C ILE A 39 10.50 -10.28 -5.58
N GLY A 40 10.38 -9.26 -4.73
CA GLY A 40 11.37 -8.19 -4.54
C GLY A 40 11.26 -7.01 -5.51
N TYR A 41 10.27 -7.00 -6.40
CA TYR A 41 10.02 -5.87 -7.31
C TYR A 41 8.58 -5.83 -7.84
N VAL A 42 8.20 -4.69 -8.40
CA VAL A 42 6.97 -4.53 -9.21
C VAL A 42 7.27 -3.80 -10.51
N ASP A 43 6.59 -4.19 -11.59
CA ASP A 43 6.60 -3.45 -12.85
C ASP A 43 5.42 -2.46 -12.89
N VAL A 44 5.71 -1.17 -13.08
CA VAL A 44 4.73 -0.08 -13.13
C VAL A 44 4.69 0.50 -14.54
N ILE A 45 3.51 0.50 -15.14
CA ILE A 45 3.27 1.07 -16.46
C ILE A 45 3.04 2.58 -16.32
N ASN A 46 3.70 3.38 -17.16
CA ASN A 46 3.39 4.81 -17.26
C ASN A 46 1.98 4.98 -17.87
N PRO A 47 1.04 5.67 -17.18
CA PRO A 47 -0.34 5.82 -17.66
C PRO A 47 -0.45 6.60 -18.97
N PHE A 48 0.52 7.48 -19.28
CA PHE A 48 0.54 8.28 -20.50
C PHE A 48 1.27 7.58 -21.65
N ASN A 49 2.14 6.61 -21.36
CA ASN A 49 2.86 5.83 -22.35
C ASN A 49 2.95 4.36 -21.91
N ARG A 50 2.06 3.51 -22.44
CA ARG A 50 1.95 2.11 -22.03
C ARG A 50 3.19 1.27 -22.37
N ASN A 51 4.01 1.71 -23.31
CA ASN A 51 5.26 1.03 -23.68
C ASN A 51 6.40 1.34 -22.68
N GLN A 52 6.23 2.36 -21.83
CA GLN A 52 7.19 2.69 -20.79
C GLN A 52 6.83 1.96 -19.50
N ILE A 53 7.66 0.97 -19.15
CA ILE A 53 7.50 0.14 -17.96
C ILE A 53 8.72 0.35 -17.06
N SER A 54 8.46 0.72 -15.81
CA SER A 54 9.46 0.91 -14.77
C SER A 54 9.45 -0.25 -13.80
N ARG A 55 10.59 -0.90 -13.58
CA ARG A 55 10.75 -1.91 -12.53
C ARG A 55 11.21 -1.25 -11.24
N ILE A 56 10.40 -1.32 -10.20
CA ILE A 56 10.66 -0.69 -8.90
C ILE A 56 11.06 -1.77 -7.90
N SER A 57 12.20 -1.59 -7.24
CA SER A 57 12.63 -2.47 -6.14
C SER A 57 11.66 -2.37 -4.97
N LEU A 58 11.34 -3.51 -4.37
CA LEU A 58 10.61 -3.60 -3.11
C LEU A 58 11.49 -4.12 -1.97
N ASN A 59 12.79 -4.34 -2.19
CA ASN A 59 13.68 -4.84 -1.15
C ASN A 59 13.81 -3.81 0.00
N PRO A 60 13.82 -4.25 1.28
CA PRO A 60 13.98 -3.35 2.43
C PRO A 60 15.31 -2.56 2.47
N ASP A 61 16.33 -3.04 1.77
CA ASP A 61 17.58 -2.31 1.60
C ASP A 61 17.40 -1.06 0.73
N ASP A 62 16.52 -1.13 -0.27
CA ASP A 62 16.24 -0.04 -1.20
C ASP A 62 15.07 0.84 -0.72
N VAL A 63 14.06 0.23 -0.10
CA VAL A 63 12.83 0.89 0.37
C VAL A 63 12.89 1.05 1.89
N LYS A 64 12.80 2.30 2.37
CA LYS A 64 12.78 2.60 3.81
C LYS A 64 11.36 2.74 4.32
N CYS A 65 10.47 3.40 3.58
CA CYS A 65 9.13 3.71 4.03
C CYS A 65 8.07 3.42 2.97
N TRP A 66 6.95 2.85 3.41
CA TRP A 66 5.74 2.75 2.60
C TRP A 66 4.71 3.80 3.02
N VAL A 67 4.11 4.47 2.04
CA VAL A 67 3.00 5.39 2.25
C VAL A 67 1.72 4.76 1.70
N TRP A 68 0.79 4.47 2.59
CA TRP A 68 -0.48 3.80 2.31
C TRP A 68 -1.62 4.82 2.30
N TRP A 69 -2.52 4.72 1.33
CA TRP A 69 -3.70 5.60 1.24
C TRP A 69 -4.95 4.74 1.20
N SER A 70 -5.89 5.01 2.09
CA SER A 70 -7.13 4.24 2.13
C SER A 70 -8.27 4.94 2.86
N LYS A 71 -9.48 4.47 2.59
CA LYS A 71 -10.66 4.68 3.45
C LYS A 71 -10.98 3.46 4.31
N ASN A 72 -10.31 2.33 4.10
CA ASN A 72 -10.53 1.08 4.81
C ASN A 72 -9.21 0.31 4.97
N PHE A 73 -8.64 0.35 6.17
CA PHE A 73 -7.40 -0.36 6.49
C PHE A 73 -7.62 -1.77 7.02
N GLY A 74 -8.86 -2.29 7.04
CA GLY A 74 -9.16 -3.62 7.62
C GLY A 74 -8.31 -4.75 7.05
N GLU A 75 -8.23 -4.86 5.72
CA GLU A 75 -7.40 -5.89 5.07
C GLU A 75 -5.89 -5.63 5.24
N TRP A 76 -5.48 -4.36 5.31
CA TRP A 76 -4.08 -3.99 5.62
C TRP A 76 -3.67 -4.41 7.02
N ILE A 77 -4.51 -4.16 8.02
CA ILE A 77 -4.25 -4.55 9.42
C ILE A 77 -4.11 -6.06 9.52
N LYS A 78 -5.07 -6.80 8.96
CA LYS A 78 -5.03 -8.26 8.90
C LYS A 78 -3.76 -8.78 8.19
N ALA A 79 -3.38 -8.15 7.08
CA ALA A 79 -2.17 -8.53 6.36
C ALA A 79 -0.90 -8.26 7.18
N TYR A 80 -0.84 -7.12 7.88
CA TYR A 80 0.26 -6.79 8.79
C TYR A 80 0.37 -7.79 9.94
N GLU A 81 -0.73 -8.05 10.67
CA GLU A 81 -0.74 -8.97 11.81
C GLU A 81 -0.31 -10.39 11.42
N ASN A 82 -0.62 -10.84 10.21
CA ASN A 82 -0.20 -12.14 9.69
C ASN A 82 1.24 -12.17 9.18
N ASN A 83 1.88 -11.01 8.94
CA ASN A 83 3.19 -10.90 8.28
C ASN A 83 4.07 -9.84 8.95
N ILE A 84 4.03 -9.75 10.29
CA ILE A 84 4.67 -8.67 11.05
C ILE A 84 6.15 -8.52 10.71
N ASP A 85 6.91 -9.61 10.64
CA ASP A 85 8.35 -9.58 10.34
C ASP A 85 8.64 -9.01 8.94
N LEU A 86 7.80 -9.30 7.96
CA LEU A 86 7.94 -8.76 6.60
C LEU A 86 7.76 -7.25 6.60
N PHE A 87 6.74 -6.72 7.29
CA PHE A 87 6.51 -5.28 7.35
C PHE A 87 7.55 -4.57 8.22
N ASN A 88 7.96 -5.17 9.34
CA ASN A 88 9.01 -4.63 10.22
C ASN A 88 10.42 -4.70 9.61
N SER A 89 10.60 -5.39 8.48
CA SER A 89 11.86 -5.31 7.73
C SER A 89 12.10 -3.91 7.13
N TYR A 90 11.03 -3.15 6.89
CA TYR A 90 11.09 -1.75 6.47
C TYR A 90 11.29 -0.81 7.67
N LYS A 91 11.80 0.40 7.43
CA LYS A 91 12.05 1.37 8.52
C LYS A 91 10.80 2.07 9.02
N GLY A 92 9.71 2.05 8.26
CA GLY A 92 8.44 2.59 8.72
C GLY A 92 7.32 2.52 7.70
N HIS A 93 6.12 2.84 8.19
CA HIS A 93 4.90 2.95 7.42
C HIS A 93 4.23 4.27 7.75
N SER A 94 3.73 4.96 6.73
CA SER A 94 2.89 6.15 6.88
C SER A 94 1.51 5.88 6.29
N PHE A 95 0.48 6.36 6.98
CA PHE A 95 -0.91 6.10 6.66
C PHE A 95 -1.62 7.41 6.34
N GLN A 96 -2.27 7.44 5.19
CA GLN A 96 -3.10 8.54 4.72
C GLN A 96 -4.55 8.06 4.74
N PHE A 97 -5.22 8.27 5.88
CA PHE A 97 -6.55 7.77 6.15
C PHE A 97 -7.59 8.85 5.85
N THR A 98 -8.50 8.62 4.90
CA THR A 98 -9.66 9.50 4.72
C THR A 98 -10.86 8.99 5.52
N ILE A 99 -11.35 9.81 6.45
CA ILE A 99 -12.51 9.54 7.30
C ILE A 99 -13.57 10.62 7.05
N ASN A 100 -14.57 10.25 6.25
CA ASN A 100 -15.69 11.11 5.92
C ASN A 100 -17.02 10.52 6.40
N SER A 101 -18.00 11.37 6.66
CA SER A 101 -19.37 10.92 6.95
C SER A 101 -19.94 10.11 5.78
N PRO A 102 -20.78 9.09 6.06
CA PRO A 102 -21.52 8.40 5.01
C PRO A 102 -22.25 9.39 4.11
N SER A 103 -22.19 9.16 2.79
CA SER A 103 -22.75 10.06 1.79
C SER A 103 -23.29 9.27 0.61
N GLU A 104 -24.36 9.77 -0.01
CA GLU A 104 -24.88 9.23 -1.25
C GLU A 104 -23.88 9.27 -2.42
N LEU A 105 -22.84 10.10 -2.33
CA LEU A 105 -21.79 10.19 -3.35
C LEU A 105 -20.81 9.01 -3.31
N GLU A 106 -20.70 8.31 -2.18
CA GLU A 106 -19.71 7.26 -1.96
C GLU A 106 -20.34 6.01 -1.33
N LYS A 107 -21.32 5.43 -2.03
CA LYS A 107 -22.14 4.30 -1.54
C LYS A 107 -21.36 2.98 -1.36
N ASN A 108 -20.17 2.87 -1.92
CA ASN A 108 -19.40 1.63 -1.99
C ASN A 108 -18.32 1.49 -0.91
N ILE A 109 -18.36 2.33 0.13
CA ILE A 109 -17.51 2.14 1.31
C ILE A 109 -18.20 1.07 2.19
N GLY A 110 -17.83 -0.19 1.98
CA GLY A 110 -18.42 -1.35 2.67
C GLY A 110 -18.07 -1.49 4.15
N VAL A 111 -17.48 -0.45 4.77
CA VAL A 111 -17.09 -0.41 6.17
C VAL A 111 -17.78 0.75 6.88
N SER A 112 -18.29 0.51 8.10
CA SER A 112 -18.98 1.54 8.88
C SER A 112 -18.03 2.66 9.30
N LEU A 113 -18.58 3.83 9.65
CA LEU A 113 -17.77 4.92 10.22
C LEU A 113 -17.12 4.50 11.54
N ASP A 114 -17.85 3.80 12.40
CA ASP A 114 -17.34 3.31 13.69
C ASP A 114 -16.18 2.32 13.50
N ASP A 115 -16.28 1.40 12.54
CA ASP A 115 -15.18 0.46 12.28
C ASP A 115 -13.97 1.16 11.68
N ARG A 116 -14.15 2.21 10.89
CA ARG A 116 -13.03 3.05 10.43
C ARG A 116 -12.36 3.79 11.59
N PHE A 117 -13.11 4.26 12.58
CA PHE A 117 -12.52 4.83 13.80
C PHE A 117 -11.73 3.79 14.60
N LYS A 118 -12.23 2.56 14.72
CA LYS A 118 -11.46 1.45 15.35
C LYS A 118 -10.17 1.14 14.59
N GLN A 119 -10.20 1.16 13.26
CA GLN A 119 -9.00 1.01 12.44
C GLN A 119 -8.00 2.14 12.67
N LEU A 120 -8.48 3.40 12.77
CA LEU A 120 -7.62 4.56 13.07
C LEU A 120 -6.97 4.42 14.44
N GLU A 121 -7.75 4.05 15.46
CA GLU A 121 -7.25 3.79 16.81
C GLU A 121 -6.18 2.69 16.80
N TRP A 122 -6.43 1.58 16.11
CA TRP A 122 -5.45 0.49 15.97
C TRP A 122 -4.14 0.99 15.33
N LEU A 123 -4.23 1.74 14.21
CA LEU A 123 -3.05 2.26 13.51
C LEU A 123 -2.22 3.22 14.37
N THR A 124 -2.89 4.14 15.08
CA THR A 124 -2.20 5.11 15.95
C THR A 124 -1.56 4.44 17.15
N ARG A 125 -2.16 3.38 17.69
CA ARG A 125 -1.57 2.57 18.76
C ARG A 125 -0.32 1.82 18.30
N GLU A 126 -0.37 1.21 17.13
CA GLU A 126 0.71 0.38 16.60
C GLU A 126 1.89 1.21 16.06
N PHE A 127 1.61 2.26 15.29
CA PHE A 127 2.63 3.02 14.55
C PHE A 127 2.89 4.43 15.08
N SER A 128 2.25 4.83 16.18
CA SER A 128 2.20 6.20 16.69
C SER A 128 1.33 7.14 15.85
N LEU A 129 0.82 8.18 16.52
CA LEU A 129 0.04 9.26 15.89
C LEU A 129 0.83 9.96 14.77
N LEU A 130 2.16 10.04 14.87
CA LEU A 130 3.00 10.69 13.85
C LEU A 130 3.04 9.93 12.52
N ALA A 131 2.73 8.63 12.51
CA ALA A 131 2.66 7.84 11.29
C ALA A 131 1.36 8.04 10.52
N VAL A 132 0.30 8.58 11.16
CA VAL A 132 -1.04 8.65 10.60
C VAL A 132 -1.45 10.09 10.31
N ASN A 133 -1.65 10.39 9.04
CA ASN A 133 -2.39 11.57 8.61
C ASN A 133 -3.83 11.18 8.32
N TYR A 134 -4.78 11.80 9.02
CA TYR A 134 -6.20 11.62 8.74
C TYR A 134 -6.84 12.93 8.29
N ARG A 135 -7.82 12.82 7.40
CA ARG A 135 -8.62 13.95 6.89
C ARG A 135 -10.06 13.56 6.62
#